data_AF-A0A8J3G3N8-F1
#
_entry.id   AF-A0A8J3G3N8-F1
#
_cell.length_a   1.000
_cell.length_b   1.000
_cell.length_c   1.000
_cell.angle_alpha   90.00
_cell.angle_beta   90.00
_cell.angle_gamma   90.00
#
_symmetry.space_group_name_H-M   'P 1'
#
loop_
_entity.id
_entity.type
_entity.pdbx_description
1 polymer ?
#
loop_
_entity_poly.entity_id
_entity_poly.type
_entity_poly.pdbx_seq_one_letter_code
_entity_poly.pdbx_strand_id
1 'polypeptide(L)'
;MGYLPLFLTFGGFILLFVMVVSSTFNNKKKRLLLLAEQALLVMNKIDNSITVQNSGNLQFVEQVIKSFQEKKDSLLSSNADTTEKSLIPTMKNLKMAKAGYNQLLAEKPYSFIGKLMGHQPLT
;
A
#
# COMPACT_ATOMS: atom_id res chain seq x y z
N MET A 1 39.66 -9.44 -26.64
CA MET A 1 39.64 -9.55 -25.16
C MET A 1 39.13 -8.24 -24.52
N GLY A 2 37.93 -7.74 -24.90
CA GLY A 2 37.41 -6.43 -24.44
C GLY A 2 35.94 -6.41 -24.00
N TYR A 3 35.26 -7.56 -24.05
CA TYR A 3 33.82 -7.65 -23.71
C TYR A 3 33.56 -8.01 -22.24
N LEU A 4 34.55 -8.56 -21.53
CA LEU A 4 34.44 -8.96 -20.12
C LEU A 4 34.02 -7.80 -19.18
N PRO A 5 34.58 -6.57 -19.33
CA PRO A 5 34.15 -5.42 -18.52
C PRO A 5 32.70 -5.01 -18.80
N LEU A 6 32.23 -5.22 -20.03
CA LEU A 6 30.90 -4.85 -20.50
C LEU A 6 29.82 -5.77 -19.91
N PHE A 7 30.12 -7.07 -19.80
CA PHE A 7 29.24 -8.02 -19.09
C PHE A 7 29.18 -7.73 -17.59
N LEU A 8 30.30 -7.33 -16.98
CA LEU A 8 30.37 -7.04 -15.55
C LEU A 8 29.56 -5.79 -15.17
N THR A 9 29.67 -4.72 -15.97
CA THR A 9 28.88 -3.50 -15.76
C THR A 9 27.39 -3.73 -15.99
N PHE A 10 27.03 -4.52 -17.01
CA PHE A 10 25.64 -4.86 -17.30
C PHE A 10 25.02 -5.73 -16.19
N GLY A 11 25.77 -6.71 -15.69
CA GLY A 11 25.36 -7.52 -14.54
C GLY A 11 25.16 -6.68 -13.27
N GLY A 12 26.08 -5.76 -12.97
CA GLY A 12 25.95 -4.82 -11.86
C GLY A 12 24.72 -3.92 -11.99
N PHE A 13 24.44 -3.42 -13.20
CA PHE A 13 23.25 -2.61 -13.48
C PHE A 13 21.95 -3.40 -13.23
N ILE A 14 21.87 -4.66 -13.68
CA ILE A 14 20.70 -5.52 -13.46
C ILE A 14 20.47 -5.73 -11.96
N LEU A 15 21.54 -5.99 -11.19
CA LEU A 15 21.44 -6.19 -9.74
C LEU A 15 20.94 -4.92 -9.04
N LEU A 16 21.52 -3.76 -9.35
CA LEU A 16 21.07 -2.48 -8.82
C LEU A 16 19.61 -2.20 -9.18
N PHE A 17 19.20 -2.51 -10.42
CA PHE A 17 17.83 -2.37 -10.84
C PHE A 17 16.88 -3.22 -10.00
N VAL A 18 17.18 -4.50 -9.80
CA VAL A 18 16.37 -5.40 -8.96
C VAL A 18 16.29 -4.89 -7.51
N MET A 19 17.40 -4.42 -6.94
CA MET A 19 17.45 -3.87 -5.58
C MET A 19 16.56 -2.63 -5.42
N VAL A 20 16.63 -1.70 -6.38
CA VAL A 20 15.81 -0.48 -6.38
C VAL A 20 14.32 -0.81 -6.50
N VAL A 21 13.96 -1.75 -7.37
CA VAL A 21 12.57 -2.18 -7.54
C VAL A 21 12.04 -2.83 -6.26
N SER A 22 12.80 -3.73 -5.66
CA SER A 22 12.44 -4.37 -4.38
C SER A 22 12.26 -3.34 -3.26
N SER A 23 13.20 -2.39 -3.13
CA SER A 23 13.09 -1.29 -2.17
C SER A 23 11.83 -0.45 -2.41
N THR A 24 11.51 -0.17 -3.67
CA THR A 24 10.32 0.62 -4.05
C THR A 24 9.03 -0.08 -3.64
N PHE A 25 8.89 -1.38 -3.91
CA PHE A 25 7.72 -2.16 -3.49
C PHE A 25 7.58 -2.21 -1.96
N ASN A 26 8.68 -2.45 -1.25
CA ASN A 26 8.69 -2.48 0.21
C ASN A 26 8.28 -1.13 0.81
N ASN A 27 8.77 -0.02 0.27
CA ASN A 27 8.41 1.32 0.72
C ASN A 27 6.92 1.63 0.45
N LYS A 28 6.39 1.25 -0.72
CA LYS A 28 4.96 1.40 -1.02
C LYS A 28 4.08 0.55 -0.10
N LYS A 29 4.48 -0.70 0.19
CA LYS A 29 3.79 -1.58 1.15
C LYS A 29 3.77 -0.98 2.55
N LYS A 30 4.90 -0.49 3.05
CA LYS A 30 4.97 0.19 4.36
C LYS A 30 4.06 1.41 4.41
N ARG A 31 4.05 2.24 3.36
CA ARG A 31 3.16 3.40 3.27
C ARG A 31 1.69 3.01 3.31
N LEU A 32 1.30 1.93 2.63
CA LEU A 32 -0.07 1.40 2.67
C LEU A 32 -0.49 0.98 4.08
N LEU A 33 0.36 0.23 4.78
CA LEU A 33 0.11 -0.20 6.15
C LEU A 33 -0.05 1.00 7.09
N LEU A 34 0.87 1.98 7.01
CA LEU A 34 0.79 3.19 7.83
C LEU A 34 -0.49 4.00 7.57
N LEU A 35 -0.91 4.15 6.31
CA LEU A 35 -2.16 4.84 5.99
C LEU A 35 -3.39 4.07 6.49
N ALA A 36 -3.36 2.73 6.44
CA ALA A 36 -4.44 1.91 6.97
C ALA A 36 -4.52 1.98 8.50
N GLU A 37 -3.37 1.96 9.19
CA GLU A 37 -3.29 2.17 10.64
C GLU A 37 -3.82 3.55 11.04
N GLN A 38 -3.42 4.61 10.33
CA GLN A 38 -3.93 5.97 10.58
C GLN A 38 -5.45 6.03 10.38
N ALA A 39 -5.96 5.45 9.29
CA ALA A 39 -7.40 5.39 9.05
C ALA A 39 -8.13 4.64 10.19
N LEU A 40 -7.59 3.50 10.62
CA LEU A 40 -8.16 2.72 11.73
C LEU A 40 -8.14 3.49 13.05
N LEU A 41 -7.06 4.19 13.36
CA LEU A 41 -6.97 5.02 14.57
C LEU A 41 -8.02 6.13 14.56
N VAL A 42 -8.23 6.79 13.42
CA VAL A 42 -9.26 7.83 13.29
C VAL A 42 -10.66 7.22 13.38
N MET A 43 -10.91 6.06 12.76
CA MET A 43 -12.17 5.34 12.88
C MET A 43 -12.48 4.94 14.32
N ASN A 44 -11.51 4.39 15.06
CA ASN A 44 -11.70 4.00 16.46
C ASN A 44 -11.95 5.19 17.39
N LYS A 45 -11.41 6.38 17.08
CA LYS A 45 -11.77 7.61 17.82
C LYS A 45 -13.25 8.00 17.68
N ILE A 46 -13.89 7.60 16.58
CA ILE A 46 -15.30 7.90 16.29
C ILE A 46 -16.20 6.75 16.79
N ASP A 47 -15.76 5.51 16.58
CA ASP A 47 -16.49 4.29 16.93
C ASP A 47 -15.49 3.21 17.39
N ASN A 48 -15.41 2.99 18.71
CA ASN A 48 -14.52 2.01 19.34
C ASN A 48 -14.85 0.54 19.00
N SER A 49 -15.96 0.26 18.30
CA SER A 49 -16.32 -1.10 17.91
C SER A 49 -15.55 -1.62 16.68
N ILE A 50 -14.71 -0.79 16.06
CA ILE A 50 -14.00 -1.13 14.82
C ILE A 50 -12.70 -1.86 15.14
N THR A 51 -12.82 -3.18 15.27
CA THR A 51 -11.66 -4.07 15.42
C THR A 51 -11.34 -4.70 14.06
N VAL A 52 -10.12 -4.48 13.57
CA VAL A 52 -9.60 -5.13 12.37
C VAL A 52 -8.45 -6.03 12.79
N GLN A 53 -8.43 -7.28 12.29
CA GLN A 53 -7.41 -8.24 12.65
C GLN A 53 -6.16 -8.08 11.77
N ASN A 54 -5.00 -8.40 12.35
CA ASN A 54 -3.75 -8.66 11.60
C ASN A 54 -3.09 -7.44 10.91
N SER A 55 -2.76 -6.40 11.68
CA SER A 55 -2.21 -5.09 11.22
C SER A 55 -0.90 -5.12 10.42
N GLY A 56 -0.24 -6.28 10.26
CA GLY A 56 1.03 -6.41 9.54
C GLY A 56 0.93 -6.85 8.07
N ASN A 57 -0.25 -7.25 7.59
CA ASN A 57 -0.41 -7.82 6.25
C ASN A 57 -1.18 -6.88 5.30
N LEU A 58 -0.97 -6.99 4.00
CA LEU A 58 -1.72 -6.27 2.98
C LEU A 58 -3.24 -6.52 3.05
N GLN A 59 -3.67 -7.69 3.53
CA GLN A 59 -5.08 -7.99 3.79
C GLN A 59 -5.72 -7.03 4.82
N PHE A 60 -4.94 -6.51 5.78
CA PHE A 60 -5.42 -5.50 6.72
C PHE A 60 -5.90 -4.23 6.01
N VAL A 61 -5.18 -3.82 4.95
CA VAL A 61 -5.54 -2.64 4.16
C VAL A 61 -6.91 -2.80 3.53
N GLU A 62 -7.20 -3.98 2.98
CA GLU A 62 -8.50 -4.29 2.38
C GLU A 62 -9.61 -4.29 3.43
N GLN A 63 -9.36 -4.90 4.60
CA GLN A 63 -10.32 -4.92 5.70
C GLN A 63 -10.65 -3.50 6.20
N VAL A 64 -9.64 -2.63 6.36
CA VAL A 64 -9.85 -1.22 6.77
C VAL A 64 -10.70 -0.46 5.75
N ILE A 65 -10.44 -0.64 4.46
CA ILE A 65 -11.24 0.00 3.40
C ILE A 65 -12.68 -0.51 3.43
N LYS A 66 -12.88 -1.82 3.62
CA LYS A 66 -14.21 -2.43 3.69
C LYS A 66 -14.99 -1.96 4.91
N SER A 67 -14.38 -1.97 6.09
CA SER A 67 -15.00 -1.45 7.32
C SER A 67 -15.43 0.01 7.18
N PHE A 68 -14.61 0.84 6.51
CA PHE A 68 -15.00 2.21 6.23
C PHE A 68 -16.21 2.31 5.30
N GLN A 69 -16.28 1.48 4.25
CA GLN A 69 -17.42 1.49 3.32
C GLN A 69 -18.72 1.07 4.02
N GLU A 70 -18.67 0.05 4.87
CA GLU A 70 -19.84 -0.45 5.61
C GLU A 70 -20.33 0.55 6.66
N LYS A 71 -19.42 1.26 7.32
CA LYS A 71 -19.74 2.18 8.42
C LYS A 71 -19.76 3.65 8.02
N LYS A 72 -19.55 3.98 6.76
CA LYS A 72 -19.39 5.38 6.29
C LYS A 72 -20.53 6.28 6.77
N ASP A 73 -21.77 5.84 6.61
CA ASP A 73 -22.95 6.64 6.94
C ASP A 73 -23.09 6.80 8.46
N SER A 74 -22.81 5.73 9.22
CA SER A 74 -22.78 5.77 10.69
C SER A 74 -21.68 6.69 11.23
N LEU A 75 -20.51 6.72 10.60
CA LEU A 75 -19.38 7.57 11.01
C LEU A 75 -19.67 9.05 10.72
N LEU A 76 -20.29 9.34 9.57
CA LEU A 76 -20.75 10.69 9.21
C LEU A 76 -21.79 11.22 10.19
N SER A 77 -22.75 10.38 10.62
CA SER A 77 -23.76 10.80 11.60
C SER A 77 -23.22 10.96 13.02
N SER A 78 -22.21 10.16 13.42
CA SER A 78 -21.66 10.21 14.79
C SER A 78 -20.73 11.42 15.00
N ASN A 79 -19.86 11.72 14.03
CA ASN A 79 -18.89 12.80 14.20
C ASN A 79 -18.49 13.39 12.83
N ALA A 80 -19.39 14.17 12.23
CA ALA A 80 -19.28 14.71 10.88
C ALA A 80 -17.97 15.50 10.67
N ASP A 81 -17.61 16.40 11.59
CA ASP A 81 -16.42 17.24 11.49
C ASP A 81 -15.12 16.41 11.42
N THR A 82 -14.96 15.42 12.31
CA THR A 82 -13.78 14.56 12.35
C THR A 82 -13.71 13.64 11.13
N THR A 83 -14.88 13.15 10.71
CA THR A 83 -15.01 12.29 9.54
C THR A 83 -14.61 13.02 8.26
N GLU A 84 -15.13 14.22 8.04
CA GLU A 84 -14.85 15.01 6.83
C GLU A 84 -13.43 15.54 6.78
N LYS A 85 -12.91 16.09 7.89
CA LYS A 85 -11.60 16.76 7.89
C LYS A 85 -10.43 15.80 8.00
N SER A 86 -10.60 14.61 8.58
CA SER A 86 -9.50 13.67 8.85
C SER A 86 -9.69 12.32 8.18
N LEU A 87 -10.85 11.68 8.37
CA LEU A 87 -11.04 10.31 7.92
C LEU A 87 -11.16 10.18 6.39
N ILE A 88 -12.00 11.01 5.76
CA ILE A 88 -12.20 11.03 4.30
C ILE A 88 -10.87 11.27 3.54
N PRO A 89 -10.06 12.30 3.85
CA PRO A 89 -8.80 12.51 3.14
C PRO A 89 -7.80 11.37 3.36
N THR A 90 -7.73 10.82 4.57
CA THR A 90 -6.86 9.67 4.88
C THR A 90 -7.28 8.44 4.06
N MET A 91 -8.58 8.16 3.98
CA MET A 91 -9.12 7.07 3.18
C MET A 91 -8.92 7.28 1.68
N LYS A 92 -9.05 8.52 1.19
CA LYS A 92 -8.74 8.86 -0.20
C LYS A 92 -7.27 8.59 -0.53
N ASN A 93 -6.35 9.00 0.34
CA ASN A 93 -4.93 8.74 0.19
C ASN A 93 -4.62 7.23 0.23
N LEU A 94 -5.29 6.47 1.08
CA LEU A 94 -5.15 5.01 1.15
C LEU A 94 -5.58 4.35 -0.17
N LYS A 95 -6.74 4.74 -0.71
CA LYS A 95 -7.24 4.23 -2.00
C LYS A 95 -6.32 4.58 -3.17
N MET A 96 -5.80 5.82 -3.21
CA MET A 96 -4.82 6.24 -4.21
C MET A 96 -3.52 5.44 -4.09
N ALA A 97 -3.03 5.22 -2.88
CA ALA A 97 -1.83 4.41 -2.64
C ALA A 97 -2.05 2.96 -3.08
N LYS A 98 -3.24 2.38 -2.85
CA LYS A 98 -3.59 1.02 -3.31
C LYS A 98 -3.53 0.94 -4.84
N ALA A 99 -4.19 1.88 -5.52
CA ALA A 99 -4.18 1.96 -6.97
C ALA A 99 -2.76 2.07 -7.53
N GLY A 100 -1.93 2.95 -6.96
CA GLY A 100 -0.53 3.12 -7.38
C GLY A 100 0.37 1.93 -7.08
N TYR A 101 0.07 1.11 -6.07
CA TYR A 101 0.77 -0.14 -5.82
C TYR A 101 0.41 -1.22 -6.86
N ASN A 102 -0.89 -1.37 -7.15
CA ASN A 102 -1.37 -2.30 -8.16
C ASN A 102 -0.89 -1.93 -9.56
N GLN A 103 -0.85 -0.64 -9.89
CA GLN A 103 -0.31 -0.16 -11.15
C GLN A 103 1.18 -0.53 -11.30
N LEU A 104 1.98 -0.34 -10.25
CA LEU A 104 3.40 -0.73 -10.26
C LEU A 104 3.58 -2.25 -10.47
N LEU A 105 2.68 -3.07 -9.94
CA LEU A 105 2.70 -4.53 -10.16
C LEU A 105 2.31 -4.93 -11.59
N ALA A 106 1.51 -4.12 -12.27
CA ALA A 106 1.09 -4.36 -13.65
C ALA A 106 2.14 -3.89 -14.67
N GLU A 107 2.91 -2.84 -14.34
CA GLU A 107 3.82 -2.19 -15.27
C GLU A 107 5.11 -3.00 -15.49
N LYS A 108 5.55 -3.16 -16.75
CA LYS A 108 6.85 -3.78 -17.07
C LYS A 108 7.95 -2.73 -17.00
N PRO A 109 9.18 -3.08 -16.56
CA PRO A 109 9.65 -4.41 -16.14
C PRO A 109 9.37 -4.73 -14.65
N TYR A 110 8.77 -3.82 -13.90
CA TYR A 110 8.48 -3.96 -12.47
C TYR A 110 7.64 -5.21 -12.13
N SER A 111 6.68 -5.57 -12.99
CA SER A 111 5.83 -6.75 -12.85
C SER A 111 6.62 -8.05 -12.71
N PHE A 112 7.72 -8.18 -13.46
CA PHE A 112 8.57 -9.38 -13.42
C PHE A 112 9.25 -9.52 -12.06
N ILE A 113 9.88 -8.44 -11.58
CA ILE A 113 10.56 -8.43 -10.28
C ILE A 113 9.54 -8.53 -9.14
N GLY A 114 8.39 -7.87 -9.27
CA GLY A 114 7.29 -7.93 -8.32
C GLY A 114 6.82 -9.38 -8.09
N LYS A 115 6.60 -10.14 -9.18
CA LYS A 115 6.24 -11.56 -9.12
C LYS A 115 7.36 -12.42 -8.54
N LEU A 116 8.62 -12.18 -8.95
CA LEU A 116 9.78 -12.90 -8.43
C LEU A 116 9.94 -12.73 -6.92
N MET A 117 9.62 -11.53 -6.41
CA MET A 117 9.71 -11.18 -4.98
C MET A 117 8.44 -11.53 -4.18
N GLY A 118 7.44 -12.17 -4.81
CA GLY A 118 6.20 -12.60 -4.14
C GLY A 118 5.22 -11.48 -3.81
N HIS A 119 5.31 -10.32 -4.46
CA HIS A 119 4.32 -9.25 -4.31
C HIS A 119 3.03 -9.60 -5.06
N GLN A 120 1.90 -9.38 -4.40
CA GLN A 120 0.56 -9.70 -4.91
C GLN A 120 -0.31 -8.44 -5.00
N PRO A 121 -1.15 -8.31 -6.03
CA PRO A 121 -2.08 -7.20 -6.14
C PRO A 121 -3.12 -7.24 -5.02
N LEU A 122 -3.54 -6.05 -4.57
CA LEU A 122 -4.62 -5.87 -3.62
C LEU A 122 -5.97 -5.83 -4.38
N THR A 123 -6.95 -6.62 -3.95
CA THR A 123 -8.27 -6.73 -4.59
C THR A 123 -9.20 -5.65 -4.07
#